data_AF-A0AAN5CML2-F1
#
_entry.id   AF-A0AAN5CML2-F1
#
_cell.length_a   1.000
_cell.length_b   1.000
_cell.length_c   1.000
_cell.angle_alpha   90.00
_cell.angle_beta   90.00
_cell.angle_gamma   90.00
#
_symmetry.space_group_name_H-M   'P 1'
#
loop_
_entity.id
_entity.type
_entity.pdbx_description
1 polymer ?
#
loop_
_entity_poly.entity_id
_entity_poly.type
_entity_poly.pdbx_seq_one_letter_code
_entity_poly.pdbx_strand_id
1 'polypeptide(L)'
;SFRFLLCLLATIVDIPDGAEARENLASELNTSYVEGWLIFRMNDEIAFIPKLTLIIFDVLIFLSLAFSVTLASLTYRQIQKARTLSFSDRSMQIRLLIVASVQTFVPFICIFIPYLYVLNVPFLDVFSPSFSDVSTLLHSLFPTLDAIVIIVLFRPYREGFLRLFGIKK
;
A
#
# COMPACT_ATOMS: atom_id res chain seq x y z
N SER A 1 0.86 -6.83 -21.35
CA SER A 1 1.33 -5.72 -20.50
C SER A 1 0.56 -4.42 -20.68
N PHE A 2 0.17 -3.99 -21.91
CA PHE A 2 -0.66 -2.78 -22.11
C PHE A 2 -2.16 -2.98 -21.79
N ARG A 3 -2.72 -4.17 -22.06
CA ARG A 3 -4.13 -4.50 -21.79
C ARG A 3 -4.50 -4.55 -20.30
N PHE A 4 -3.56 -4.92 -19.43
CA PHE A 4 -3.79 -4.94 -17.99
C PHE A 4 -3.83 -3.51 -17.41
N LEU A 5 -2.98 -2.63 -17.92
CA LEU A 5 -3.03 -1.19 -17.63
C LEU A 5 -4.32 -0.57 -18.17
N LEU A 6 -4.79 -1.01 -19.35
CA LEU A 6 -6.08 -0.58 -19.92
C LEU A 6 -7.28 -1.05 -19.09
N CYS A 7 -7.29 -2.27 -18.54
CA CYS A 7 -8.39 -2.73 -17.68
C CYS A 7 -8.38 -2.01 -16.31
N LEU A 8 -7.19 -1.72 -15.77
CA LEU A 8 -7.04 -0.94 -14.54
C LEU A 8 -7.43 0.54 -14.78
N LEU A 9 -7.05 1.10 -15.94
CA LEU A 9 -7.45 2.45 -16.35
C LEU A 9 -8.94 2.53 -16.68
N ALA A 10 -9.54 1.51 -17.29
CA ALA A 10 -10.98 1.45 -17.59
C ALA A 10 -11.85 1.29 -16.33
N THR A 11 -11.27 0.89 -15.20
CA THR A 11 -11.96 0.83 -13.90
C THR A 11 -11.75 2.10 -13.07
N ILE A 12 -10.71 2.90 -13.36
CA ILE A 12 -10.37 4.14 -12.64
C ILE A 12 -10.81 5.41 -13.41
N VAL A 13 -10.86 5.33 -14.74
CA VAL A 13 -11.24 6.41 -15.65
C VAL A 13 -12.52 5.96 -16.36
N ASP A 14 -13.54 6.81 -16.33
CA ASP A 14 -14.80 6.63 -17.05
C ASP A 14 -14.54 6.81 -18.56
N ILE A 15 -13.86 5.82 -19.16
CA ILE A 15 -13.57 5.80 -20.59
C ILE A 15 -14.84 5.30 -21.29
N PRO A 16 -15.35 5.98 -22.33
CA PRO A 16 -16.61 5.64 -22.99
C PRO A 16 -16.72 4.17 -23.45
N ASP A 17 -15.62 3.57 -23.91
CA ASP A 17 -15.55 2.16 -24.34
C ASP A 17 -15.46 1.15 -23.17
N GLY A 18 -15.16 1.61 -21.96
CA GLY A 18 -15.10 0.78 -20.75
C GLY A 18 -16.48 0.45 -20.19
N ALA A 19 -17.46 1.33 -20.40
CA ALA A 19 -18.84 1.11 -19.98
C ALA A 19 -19.53 0.03 -20.83
N GLU A 20 -19.37 0.08 -22.15
CA GLU A 20 -19.96 -0.89 -23.09
C GLU A 20 -19.41 -2.31 -22.88
N ALA A 21 -18.12 -2.45 -22.60
CA ALA A 21 -17.51 -3.74 -22.28
C ALA A 21 -18.04 -4.34 -20.96
N ARG A 22 -18.37 -3.49 -19.98
CA ARG A 22 -18.96 -3.93 -18.69
C ARG A 22 -20.43 -4.30 -18.84
N GLU A 23 -21.17 -3.57 -19.66
CA GLU A 23 -22.60 -3.77 -19.90
C GLU A 23 -22.85 -5.03 -20.75
N ASN A 24 -22.01 -5.28 -21.76
CA ASN A 24 -22.04 -6.52 -22.53
C ASN A 24 -21.71 -7.74 -21.64
N LEU A 25 -20.69 -7.67 -20.78
CA LEU A 25 -20.38 -8.73 -19.80
C LEU A 25 -21.52 -8.95 -18.79
N ALA A 26 -22.14 -7.86 -18.32
CA ALA A 26 -23.25 -7.90 -17.36
C ALA A 26 -24.47 -8.62 -17.95
N SER A 27 -24.75 -8.36 -19.25
CA SER A 27 -25.81 -9.03 -20.00
C SER A 27 -25.52 -10.52 -20.22
N GLU A 28 -24.25 -10.88 -20.47
CA GLU A 28 -23.83 -12.26 -20.74
C GLU A 28 -23.82 -13.11 -19.46
N LEU A 29 -23.52 -12.50 -18.31
CA LEU A 29 -23.47 -13.14 -16.99
C LEU A 29 -24.79 -13.03 -16.22
N ASN A 30 -25.81 -12.37 -16.77
CA ASN A 30 -27.13 -12.16 -16.15
C ASN A 30 -27.05 -11.47 -14.77
N THR A 31 -26.08 -10.57 -14.60
CA THR A 31 -25.84 -9.83 -13.34
C THR A 31 -25.98 -8.33 -13.57
N SER A 32 -26.49 -7.60 -12.57
CA SER A 32 -26.75 -6.15 -12.69
C SER A 32 -25.49 -5.28 -12.68
N TYR A 33 -24.33 -5.80 -12.27
CA TYR A 33 -23.09 -5.03 -12.16
C TYR A 33 -21.85 -5.94 -12.18
N VAL A 34 -20.86 -5.59 -12.99
CA VAL A 34 -19.58 -6.29 -13.12
C VAL A 34 -18.55 -5.53 -12.29
N GLU A 35 -18.20 -6.08 -11.12
CA GLU A 35 -17.07 -5.63 -10.32
C GLU A 35 -15.75 -6.16 -10.89
N GLY A 36 -14.63 -5.47 -10.65
CA GLY A 36 -13.31 -5.86 -11.17
C GLY A 36 -12.86 -7.28 -10.80
N TRP A 37 -13.46 -7.88 -9.75
CA TRP A 37 -13.24 -9.28 -9.37
C TRP A 37 -13.98 -10.28 -10.28
N LEU A 38 -15.10 -9.89 -10.90
CA LEU A 38 -15.87 -10.72 -11.81
C LEU A 38 -15.10 -10.93 -13.13
N ILE A 39 -14.33 -9.92 -13.55
CA ILE A 39 -13.41 -9.99 -14.70
C ILE A 39 -12.30 -11.03 -14.47
N PHE A 40 -11.89 -11.25 -13.21
CA PHE A 40 -10.92 -12.30 -12.86
C PHE A 40 -11.52 -13.71 -12.88
N ARG A 41 -12.85 -13.84 -12.80
CA ARG A 41 -13.59 -15.11 -12.68
C ARG A 41 -14.45 -15.40 -13.92
N MET A 42 -14.11 -14.83 -15.07
CA MET A 42 -14.93 -14.92 -16.27
C MET A 42 -14.96 -16.32 -16.91
N ASN A 43 -14.29 -17.33 -16.33
CA ASN A 43 -14.23 -18.68 -16.90
C ASN A 43 -14.08 -19.81 -15.86
N ASP A 44 -14.51 -19.59 -14.60
CA ASP A 44 -14.30 -20.49 -13.44
C ASP A 44 -12.84 -20.87 -13.10
N GLU A 45 -11.88 -20.53 -13.97
CA GLU A 45 -10.45 -20.60 -13.73
C GLU A 45 -9.80 -19.22 -13.85
N ILE A 46 -9.04 -18.84 -12.83
CA ILE A 46 -8.19 -17.64 -12.87
C ILE A 46 -7.17 -17.84 -14.00
N ALA A 47 -7.21 -16.98 -15.02
CA ALA A 47 -6.26 -17.05 -16.13
C ALA A 47 -4.80 -17.00 -15.61
N PHE A 48 -3.92 -17.76 -16.26
CA PHE A 48 -2.53 -17.95 -15.84
C PHE A 48 -1.76 -16.64 -15.66
N ILE A 49 -1.99 -15.66 -16.55
CA ILE A 49 -1.28 -14.38 -16.55
C ILE A 49 -1.61 -13.53 -15.32
N PRO A 50 -2.90 -13.27 -14.98
CA PRO A 50 -3.23 -12.60 -13.73
C PRO A 50 -2.69 -13.34 -12.49
N LYS A 51 -2.82 -14.66 -12.42
CA LYS A 51 -2.26 -15.46 -11.29
C LYS A 51 -0.76 -15.27 -11.13
N LEU A 52 0.00 -15.35 -12.22
CA LEU A 52 1.44 -15.12 -12.21
C LEU A 52 1.77 -13.69 -11.75
N THR A 53 1.01 -12.71 -12.23
CA THR A 53 1.19 -11.29 -11.87
C THR A 53 0.99 -11.07 -10.36
N LEU A 54 -0.06 -11.66 -9.77
CA LEU A 54 -0.33 -11.57 -8.33
C LEU A 54 0.82 -12.16 -7.50
N ILE A 55 1.29 -13.36 -7.87
CA ILE A 55 2.42 -14.02 -7.19
C ILE A 55 3.69 -13.15 -7.26
N ILE A 56 3.96 -12.53 -8.41
CA ILE A 56 5.12 -11.63 -8.55
C ILE A 56 4.98 -10.42 -7.63
N PHE A 57 3.80 -9.79 -7.56
CA PHE A 57 3.58 -8.65 -6.67
C PHE A 57 3.77 -9.03 -5.20
N ASP A 58 3.20 -10.16 -4.76
CA ASP A 58 3.35 -10.64 -3.39
C ASP A 58 4.83 -10.88 -3.04
N VAL A 59 5.56 -11.56 -3.93
CA VAL A 59 7.01 -11.79 -3.76
C VAL A 59 7.78 -10.47 -3.66
N LEU A 60 7.47 -9.49 -4.51
CA LEU A 60 8.12 -8.17 -4.47
C LEU A 60 7.83 -7.43 -3.16
N ILE A 61 6.61 -7.48 -2.64
CA ILE A 61 6.24 -6.88 -1.36
C ILE A 61 7.08 -7.49 -0.24
N PHE A 62 7.14 -8.82 -0.14
CA PHE A 62 7.94 -9.49 0.91
C PHE A 62 9.44 -9.21 0.77
N LEU A 63 9.98 -9.21 -0.45
CA LEU A 63 11.38 -8.87 -0.70
C LEU A 63 11.69 -7.43 -0.29
N SER A 64 10.81 -6.48 -0.61
CA SER A 64 10.99 -5.07 -0.24
C SER A 64 11.00 -4.89 1.28
N LEU A 65 10.11 -5.58 2.00
CA LEU A 65 10.06 -5.56 3.46
C LEU A 65 11.33 -6.16 4.06
N ALA A 66 11.76 -7.33 3.57
CA ALA A 66 12.98 -7.98 4.03
C ALA A 66 14.23 -7.11 3.80
N PHE A 67 14.30 -6.44 2.64
CA PHE A 67 15.37 -5.51 2.31
C PHE A 67 15.36 -4.29 3.25
N SER A 68 14.19 -3.70 3.51
CA SER A 68 14.04 -2.57 4.43
C SER A 68 14.45 -2.94 5.86
N VAL A 69 14.01 -4.09 6.38
CA VAL A 69 14.40 -4.59 7.71
C VAL A 69 15.91 -4.85 7.79
N THR A 70 16.50 -5.41 6.73
CA THR A 70 17.93 -5.67 6.66
C THR A 70 18.72 -4.36 6.69
N LEU A 71 18.36 -3.39 5.84
CA LEU A 71 18.98 -2.08 5.83
C LEU A 71 18.84 -1.38 7.18
N ALA A 72 17.63 -1.39 7.77
CA ALA A 72 17.40 -0.76 9.07
C ALA A 72 18.28 -1.38 10.16
N SER A 73 18.41 -2.71 10.16
CA SER A 73 19.27 -3.44 11.11
C SER A 73 20.75 -3.14 10.90
N LEU A 74 21.21 -3.05 9.66
CA LEU A 74 22.59 -2.71 9.32
C LEU A 74 22.91 -1.27 9.71
N THR A 75 22.02 -0.32 9.39
CA THR A 75 22.15 1.08 9.78
C THR A 75 22.20 1.22 11.30
N TYR A 76 21.31 0.55 12.03
CA TYR A 76 21.33 0.54 13.49
C TYR A 76 22.68 0.02 14.03
N ARG A 77 23.17 -1.10 13.51
CA ARG A 77 24.48 -1.66 13.90
C ARG A 77 25.63 -0.71 13.60
N GLN A 78 25.59 0.00 12.48
CA GLN A 78 26.64 0.93 12.08
C GLN A 78 26.64 2.18 12.97
N ILE A 79 25.46 2.71 13.31
CA ILE A 79 25.31 3.81 14.27
C ILE A 79 25.85 3.40 15.65
N GLN A 80 25.61 2.16 16.08
CA GLN A 80 26.10 1.64 17.36
C GLN A 80 27.63 1.49 17.39
N LYS A 81 28.25 1.10 16.27
CA LYS A 81 29.70 0.91 16.14
C LYS A 81 30.48 2.19 15.89
N ALA A 82 29.82 3.24 15.37
CA ALA A 82 30.46 4.50 15.05
C ALA A 82 30.96 5.21 16.32
N ARG A 83 32.28 5.21 16.51
CA ARG A 83 32.95 5.92 17.63
C ARG A 83 33.16 7.41 17.37
N THR A 84 33.01 7.84 16.12
CA THR A 84 33.24 9.22 15.67
C THR A 84 32.01 10.11 15.74
N LEU A 85 30.82 9.54 16.00
CA LEU A 85 29.58 10.32 16.10
C LEU A 85 29.47 10.97 17.48
N SER A 86 29.11 12.26 17.49
CA SER A 86 28.71 12.92 18.73
C SER A 86 27.44 12.26 19.30
N PHE A 87 27.22 12.38 20.61
CA PHE A 87 25.99 11.88 21.25
C PHE A 87 24.72 12.47 20.62
N SER A 88 24.76 13.74 20.21
CA SER A 88 23.65 14.42 19.55
C SER A 88 23.35 13.83 18.17
N ASP A 89 24.38 13.66 17.34
CA ASP A 89 24.22 13.14 15.97
C ASP A 89 23.73 11.69 15.99
N ARG A 90 24.23 10.89 16.94
CA ARG A 90 23.77 9.52 17.14
C ARG A 90 22.28 9.46 17.50
N SER A 91 21.83 10.32 18.41
CA SER A 91 20.41 10.40 18.77
C SER A 91 19.54 10.81 17.58
N MET A 92 20.03 11.75 16.77
CA MET A 92 19.35 12.19 15.55
C MET A 92 19.24 11.07 14.52
N GLN A 93 20.33 10.33 14.25
CA GLN A 93 20.33 9.23 13.30
C GLN A 93 19.40 8.08 13.73
N ILE A 94 19.40 7.71 15.02
CA ILE A 94 18.48 6.69 15.54
C ILE A 94 17.02 7.16 15.39
N ARG A 95 16.72 8.42 15.69
CA ARG A 95 15.37 8.97 15.49
C ARG A 95 14.95 8.92 14.03
N LEU A 96 15.83 9.30 13.10
CA LEU A 96 15.55 9.24 11.67
C LEU A 96 15.28 7.80 11.22
N LEU A 97 16.07 6.84 11.72
CA LEU A 97 15.88 5.43 11.44
C LEU A 97 14.52 4.90 11.95
N ILE A 98 14.13 5.28 13.17
CA ILE A 98 12.82 4.94 13.74
C ILE A 98 11.70 5.52 12.88
N VAL A 99 11.81 6.81 12.52
CA VAL A 99 10.82 7.49 11.67
C VAL A 99 10.66 6.76 10.33
N ALA A 100 11.76 6.50 9.62
CA ALA A 100 11.74 5.79 8.34
C ALA A 100 11.16 4.38 8.45
N SER A 101 11.46 3.68 9.55
CA SER A 101 10.91 2.36 9.83
C SER A 101 9.39 2.44 10.01
N VAL A 102 8.89 3.35 10.85
CA VAL A 102 7.44 3.53 11.05
C VAL A 102 6.75 3.94 9.75
N GLN A 103 7.31 4.88 8.99
CA GLN A 103 6.78 5.28 7.68
C GLN A 103 6.78 4.14 6.64
N THR A 104 7.66 3.15 6.76
CA THR A 104 7.60 1.96 5.91
C THR A 104 6.46 1.02 6.34
N PHE A 105 6.20 0.92 7.64
CA PHE A 105 5.14 0.06 8.19
C PHE A 105 3.73 0.63 8.01
N VAL A 106 3.55 1.95 8.00
CA VAL A 106 2.23 2.60 7.81
C VAL A 106 1.55 2.16 6.50
N PRO A 107 2.14 2.33 5.30
CA PRO A 107 1.53 1.85 4.05
C PRO A 107 1.47 0.33 4.02
N PHE A 108 2.36 -0.38 4.71
CA PHE A 108 2.27 -1.83 4.82
C PHE A 108 0.98 -2.29 5.50
N ILE A 109 0.60 -1.64 6.59
CA ILE A 109 -0.64 -1.96 7.29
C ILE A 109 -1.85 -1.42 6.53
N CYS A 110 -1.79 -0.19 6.04
CA CYS A 110 -2.96 0.49 5.46
C CYS A 110 -3.26 0.08 4.02
N ILE A 111 -2.26 -0.37 3.26
CA ILE A 111 -2.38 -0.67 1.83
C ILE A 111 -2.01 -2.12 1.56
N PHE A 112 -0.81 -2.57 1.96
CA PHE A 112 -0.33 -3.90 1.56
C PHE A 112 -1.11 -5.04 2.22
N ILE A 113 -1.49 -4.95 3.50
CA ILE A 113 -2.32 -5.97 4.15
C ILE A 113 -3.71 -6.09 3.49
N PRO A 114 -4.47 -4.99 3.30
CA PRO A 114 -5.74 -5.08 2.61
C PRO A 114 -5.62 -5.59 1.18
N TYR A 115 -4.57 -5.18 0.47
CA TYR A 115 -4.26 -5.64 -0.87
C TYR A 115 -3.98 -7.15 -0.91
N LEU A 116 -3.14 -7.67 -0.01
CA LEU A 116 -2.87 -9.10 0.12
C LEU A 116 -4.15 -9.89 0.36
N TYR A 117 -5.05 -9.40 1.22
CA TYR A 117 -6.34 -10.05 1.42
C TYR A 117 -7.18 -10.05 0.14
N VAL A 118 -7.45 -8.88 -0.45
CA VAL A 118 -8.32 -8.74 -1.64
C VAL A 118 -7.80 -9.56 -2.82
N LEU A 119 -6.48 -9.57 -3.03
CA LEU A 119 -5.86 -10.37 -4.09
C LEU A 119 -5.88 -11.87 -3.82
N ASN A 120 -5.89 -12.29 -2.56
CA ASN A 120 -5.94 -13.70 -2.20
C ASN A 120 -7.37 -14.23 -2.02
N VAL A 121 -8.39 -13.37 -2.01
CA VAL A 121 -9.81 -13.79 -2.01
C VAL A 121 -10.12 -14.85 -3.09
N PRO A 122 -9.68 -14.70 -4.36
CA PRO A 122 -9.93 -15.72 -5.39
C PRO A 122 -9.26 -17.08 -5.11
N PHE A 123 -8.20 -17.12 -4.30
CA PHE A 123 -7.51 -18.36 -3.92
C PHE A 123 -8.07 -18.97 -2.63
N LEU A 124 -8.56 -18.14 -1.71
CA LEU A 124 -9.06 -18.54 -0.40
C LEU A 124 -10.57 -18.81 -0.39
N ASP A 125 -11.30 -18.31 -1.40
CA ASP A 125 -12.77 -18.34 -1.51
C ASP A 125 -13.50 -17.75 -0.29
N VAL A 126 -12.80 -16.94 0.50
CA VAL A 126 -13.34 -16.25 1.69
C VAL A 126 -13.56 -14.79 1.35
N PHE A 127 -14.67 -14.49 0.67
CA PHE A 127 -15.08 -13.10 0.43
C PHE A 127 -15.83 -12.53 1.65
N SER A 128 -15.33 -11.42 2.20
CA SER A 128 -16.01 -10.65 3.25
C SER A 128 -16.20 -9.19 2.78
N PRO A 129 -17.44 -8.74 2.54
CA PRO A 129 -17.74 -7.36 2.12
C PRO A 129 -17.21 -6.32 3.12
N SER A 130 -17.35 -6.59 4.43
CA SER A 130 -16.89 -5.69 5.49
C SER A 130 -15.38 -5.39 5.42
N PHE A 131 -14.58 -6.35 4.93
CA PHE A 131 -13.14 -6.15 4.81
C PHE A 131 -12.77 -5.25 3.62
N SER A 132 -13.54 -5.31 2.53
CA SER A 132 -13.38 -4.42 1.37
C SER A 132 -13.68 -2.96 1.71
N ASP A 133 -14.70 -2.71 2.53
CA ASP A 133 -15.04 -1.36 2.99
C ASP A 133 -13.93 -0.79 3.88
N VAL A 134 -13.43 -1.59 4.83
CA VAL A 134 -12.31 -1.21 5.71
C VAL A 134 -11.03 -0.95 4.90
N SER A 135 -10.75 -1.80 3.90
CA SER A 135 -9.64 -1.62 2.95
C SER A 135 -9.68 -0.25 2.27
N THR A 136 -10.85 0.12 1.74
CA THR A 136 -11.05 1.39 1.01
C THR A 136 -10.86 2.60 1.94
N LEU A 137 -11.35 2.51 3.18
CA LEU A 137 -11.15 3.54 4.20
C LEU A 137 -9.67 3.68 4.58
N LEU A 138 -8.97 2.56 4.82
CA LEU A 138 -7.55 2.56 5.16
C LEU A 138 -6.70 3.16 4.02
N HIS A 139 -7.02 2.82 2.76
CA HIS A 139 -6.36 3.39 1.60
C HIS A 139 -6.60 4.90 1.52
N SER A 140 -7.82 5.37 1.80
CA SER A 140 -8.13 6.81 1.77
C SER A 140 -7.45 7.58 2.90
N LEU A 141 -7.25 6.95 4.06
CA LEU A 141 -6.63 7.56 5.24
C LEU A 141 -5.11 7.47 5.25
N PHE A 142 -4.50 6.59 4.45
CA PHE A 142 -3.05 6.38 4.43
C PHE A 142 -2.24 7.68 4.33
N PRO A 143 -2.56 8.62 3.41
CA PRO A 143 -1.72 9.81 3.22
C PRO A 143 -1.75 10.71 4.46
N THR A 144 -2.93 10.80 5.09
CA THR A 144 -3.12 11.57 6.32
C THR A 144 -2.36 10.92 7.48
N LEU A 145 -2.44 9.59 7.62
CA LEU A 145 -1.73 8.86 8.67
C LEU A 145 -0.21 8.97 8.51
N ASP A 146 0.32 8.84 7.30
CA ASP A 146 1.75 8.99 7.03
C ASP A 146 2.26 10.41 7.37
N ALA A 147 1.48 11.43 6.99
CA ALA A 147 1.76 12.82 7.34
C ALA A 147 1.75 13.06 8.86
N ILE A 148 0.78 12.49 9.58
CA ILE A 148 0.71 12.60 11.05
C ILE A 148 1.94 11.94 11.70
N VAL A 149 2.31 10.75 11.22
CA VAL A 149 3.44 9.97 11.75
C VAL A 149 4.74 10.77 11.66
N ILE A 150 5.06 11.35 10.50
CA ILE A 150 6.30 12.15 10.34
C ILE A 150 6.29 13.41 11.21
N ILE A 151 5.15 14.12 11.28
CA ILE A 151 5.00 15.35 12.08
C ILE A 151 5.18 15.05 13.58
N VAL A 152 4.61 13.94 14.07
CA VAL A 152 4.65 13.60 15.49
C VAL A 152 6.02 13.08 15.92
N LEU A 153 6.63 12.17 15.12
CA LEU A 153 7.87 11.47 15.49
C LEU A 153 9.12 12.31 15.25
N PHE A 154 9.13 13.17 14.22
CA PHE A 154 10.32 13.93 13.85
C PHE A 154 10.27 15.37 14.36
N ARG A 155 11.09 15.66 15.37
CA ARG A 155 11.10 16.94 16.10
C ARG A 155 11.14 18.20 15.21
N PRO A 156 11.97 18.26 14.14
CA PRO A 156 12.00 19.45 13.28
C PRO A 156 10.65 19.71 12.58
N TYR A 157 9.92 18.66 12.20
CA TYR A 157 8.61 18.79 11.56
C TYR A 157 7.57 19.26 12.56
N ARG A 158 7.59 18.73 13.79
CA ARG A 158 6.70 19.21 14.86
C ARG A 158 6.92 20.69 15.16
N GLU A 159 8.18 21.11 15.24
CA GLU A 159 8.54 22.51 15.48
C GLU A 159 8.07 23.41 14.33
N GLY A 160 8.27 22.99 13.07
CA GLY A 160 7.73 23.69 11.90
C GLY A 160 6.21 23.79 11.91
N PHE A 161 5.53 22.71 12.28
CA PHE A 161 4.07 22.67 12.41
C PHE A 161 3.58 23.66 13.49
N LEU A 162 4.16 23.63 14.70
CA LEU A 162 3.78 24.56 15.76
C LEU A 162 4.00 26.03 15.38
N ARG A 163 5.08 26.33 14.64
CA ARG A 163 5.34 27.67 14.09
C ARG A 163 4.28 28.09 13.06
N LEU A 164 3.83 27.16 12.22
CA LEU A 164 2.77 27.43 11.24
C LEU A 164 1.46 27.82 11.93
N PHE A 165 1.16 27.24 13.10
CA PHE A 165 -0.01 27.56 13.91
C PHE A 165 0.21 28.70 14.93
N GLY A 166 1.36 29.40 14.86
CA GLY A 166 1.65 30.53 15.74
C GLY A 166 1.88 30.17 17.22
N ILE A 167 2.02 28.88 17.54
CA ILE A 167 2.31 28.41 18.89
C ILE A 167 3.82 28.57 19.11
N LYS A 168 4.23 29.75 19.60
CA LYS A 168 5.58 29.98 20.09
C LYS A 168 5.74 29.29 21.45
N LYS A 169 6.80 28.50 21.58
CA LYS A 169 7.24 27.95 22.86
C LYS A 169 8.08 28.96 23.61
#